data_AF-A0A3M1K6M0-F1
#
_entry.id   AF-A0A3M1K6M0-F1
#
_cell.length_a   1.000
_cell.length_b   1.000
_cell.length_c   1.000
_cell.angle_alpha   90.00
_cell.angle_beta   90.00
_cell.angle_gamma   90.00
#
_symmetry.space_group_name_H-M   'P 1'
#
loop_
_entity.id
_entity.type
_entity.pdbx_description
1 polymer ?
#
loop_
_entity_poly.entity_id
_entity_poly.type
_entity_poly.pdbx_seq_one_letter_code
_entity_poly.pdbx_strand_id
1 'polypeptide(L)'
;MSKTETKTEKGLLRSGAVVSSMTMISRVLGLIRDMVFAALFGASAGADAFYVAFKIPNFLRRLFAEGAFSQAFVPVLAEYHTRHSEADTRRLIAAVSGTLALVLLGLTV
;
A
#
# COMPACT_ATOMS: atom_id res chain seq x y z
N MET A 1 16.98 -9.03 38.95
CA MET A 1 16.81 -8.16 37.77
C MET A 1 16.60 -9.03 36.51
N SER A 2 15.50 -9.78 36.39
CA SER A 2 15.25 -10.65 35.21
C SER A 2 13.78 -11.10 35.13
N LYS A 3 12.87 -10.22 34.70
CA LYS A 3 11.49 -10.55 34.27
C LYS A 3 10.92 -9.42 33.40
N THR A 4 11.40 -9.24 32.17
CA THR A 4 10.77 -8.26 31.24
C THR A 4 10.73 -8.69 29.77
N GLU A 5 11.37 -9.78 29.35
CA GLU A 5 11.50 -10.09 27.91
C GLU A 5 10.35 -10.91 27.27
N THR A 6 9.46 -11.55 28.04
CA THR A 6 8.53 -12.56 27.46
C THR A 6 7.16 -12.04 26.98
N LYS A 7 6.84 -10.74 27.14
CA LYS A 7 5.49 -10.23 26.81
C LYS A 7 5.36 -9.75 25.35
N THR A 8 6.48 -9.40 24.70
CA THR A 8 6.50 -8.78 23.36
C THR A 8 6.38 -9.82 22.23
N GLU A 9 6.93 -11.03 22.40
CA GLU A 9 6.92 -12.07 21.36
C GLU A 9 5.52 -12.60 21.03
N LYS A 10 4.67 -12.82 22.05
CA LYS A 10 3.29 -13.30 21.85
C LYS A 10 2.42 -12.29 21.10
N GLY A 11 2.68 -10.99 21.28
CA GLY A 11 1.96 -9.93 20.57
C GLY A 11 2.32 -9.89 19.09
N LEU A 12 3.61 -10.02 18.75
CA LEU A 12 4.08 -9.97 17.37
C LEU A 12 3.60 -11.17 16.54
N LEU A 13 3.67 -12.38 17.11
CA LEU A 13 3.18 -13.60 16.46
C LEU A 13 1.68 -13.56 16.21
N ARG A 14 0.90 -13.08 17.20
CA ARG A 14 -0.55 -12.93 17.07
C ARG A 14 -0.92 -11.90 16.01
N SER A 15 -0.27 -10.73 16.02
CA SER A 15 -0.50 -9.68 15.02
C SER A 15 -0.09 -10.12 13.62
N GLY A 16 1.06 -10.78 13.48
CA GLY A 16 1.52 -11.33 12.21
C GLY A 16 0.56 -12.38 11.64
N ALA A 17 0.05 -13.28 12.48
CA ALA A 17 -0.94 -14.29 12.09
C ALA A 17 -2.27 -13.67 11.63
N VAL A 18 -2.72 -12.60 12.29
CA VAL A 18 -3.94 -11.88 11.90
C VAL A 18 -3.77 -11.20 10.55
N VAL A 19 -2.65 -10.49 10.34
CA VAL A 19 -2.37 -9.79 9.07
C VAL A 19 -2.20 -10.76 7.92
N SER A 20 -1.48 -11.87 8.12
CA SER A 20 -1.30 -12.90 7.09
C SER A 20 -2.63 -13.56 6.71
N SER A 21 -3.48 -13.86 7.71
CA SER A 21 -4.81 -14.43 7.48
C SER A 21 -5.72 -13.47 6.71
N MET A 22 -5.75 -12.19 7.10
CA MET A 22 -6.51 -11.15 6.40
C MET A 22 -6.02 -10.97 4.96
N THR A 23 -4.70 -11.02 4.75
CA THR A 23 -4.09 -10.95 3.41
C THR A 23 -4.48 -12.16 2.55
N MET A 24 -4.47 -13.37 3.12
CA MET A 24 -4.85 -14.60 2.43
C MET A 24 -6.32 -14.57 2.00
N ILE A 25 -7.21 -14.16 2.90
CA ILE A 25 -8.65 -14.02 2.62
C ILE A 25 -8.86 -13.02 1.47
N SER A 26 -8.20 -11.86 1.52
CA SER A 26 -8.28 -10.85 0.45
C SER A 26 -7.84 -11.40 -0.90
N ARG A 27 -6.77 -12.20 -0.95
CA ARG A 27 -6.30 -12.86 -2.17
C ARG A 27 -7.29 -13.88 -2.71
N VAL A 28 -7.84 -14.73 -1.86
CA VAL A 28 -8.83 -15.74 -2.26
C VAL A 28 -10.10 -15.08 -2.81
N LEU A 29 -10.59 -14.03 -2.15
CA LEU A 29 -11.74 -13.26 -2.65
C LEU A 29 -11.44 -12.59 -4.00
N GLY A 30 -10.22 -12.06 -4.17
CA GLY A 30 -9.76 -11.53 -5.45
C GLY A 30 -9.75 -12.58 -6.55
N LEU A 31 -9.25 -13.78 -6.28
CA LEU A 31 -9.24 -14.91 -7.22
C LEU A 31 -10.65 -15.36 -7.60
N ILE A 32 -11.57 -15.44 -6.63
CA ILE A 32 -12.97 -15.78 -6.90
C ILE A 32 -13.60 -14.74 -7.80
N ARG A 33 -13.39 -13.45 -7.53
CA ARG A 33 -13.84 -12.37 -8.40
C ARG A 33 -13.30 -12.55 -9.82
N ASP A 34 -12.00 -12.81 -9.96
CA ASP A 34 -11.35 -12.97 -11.27
C ASP A 34 -11.92 -14.16 -12.04
N MET A 35 -12.19 -15.29 -11.36
CA MET A 35 -12.87 -16.47 -11.92
C MET A 35 -14.31 -16.16 -12.36
N VAL A 36 -15.08 -15.45 -11.53
CA VAL A 36 -16.45 -15.05 -11.85
C VAL A 36 -16.48 -14.09 -13.04
N PHE A 37 -15.57 -13.11 -13.08
CA PHE A 37 -15.42 -12.21 -14.23
C PHE A 37 -15.03 -12.98 -15.50
N ALA A 38 -14.08 -13.91 -15.43
CA ALA A 38 -13.69 -14.74 -16.57
C ALA A 38 -14.84 -15.64 -17.05
N ALA A 39 -15.64 -16.20 -16.14
CA ALA A 39 -16.77 -17.06 -16.46
C ALA A 39 -17.96 -16.28 -17.06
N LEU A 40 -18.23 -15.07 -16.57
CA LEU A 40 -19.35 -14.24 -17.03
C LEU A 40 -19.03 -13.45 -18.30
N PHE A 41 -17.81 -12.94 -18.43
CA PHE A 41 -17.43 -12.05 -19.53
C PHE A 41 -16.53 -12.71 -20.57
N GLY A 42 -15.88 -13.86 -20.28
CA GLY A 42 -14.94 -14.51 -21.20
C GLY A 42 -13.77 -13.62 -21.63
N ALA A 43 -13.12 -13.95 -22.74
CA ALA A 43 -12.16 -13.07 -23.41
C ALA A 43 -12.89 -11.97 -24.21
N SER A 44 -13.55 -11.06 -23.50
CA SER A 44 -14.22 -9.90 -24.09
C SER A 44 -13.48 -8.61 -23.73
N ALA A 45 -13.57 -7.61 -24.61
CA ALA A 45 -12.92 -6.30 -24.41
C ALA A 45 -13.31 -5.63 -23.07
N GLY A 46 -14.49 -5.95 -22.51
CA GLY A 46 -14.92 -5.46 -21.20
C GLY A 46 -14.15 -6.07 -20.03
N ALA A 47 -13.77 -7.36 -20.12
CA ALA A 47 -12.95 -8.03 -19.11
C ALA A 47 -11.51 -7.45 -19.11
N ASP A 48 -10.93 -7.22 -20.28
CA ASP A 48 -9.60 -6.61 -20.41
C ASP A 48 -9.57 -5.18 -19.84
N ALA A 49 -10.59 -4.37 -20.13
CA ALA A 49 -10.73 -3.03 -19.56
C ALA A 49 -10.85 -3.06 -18.02
N PHE A 50 -11.61 -4.01 -17.47
CA PHE A 50 -11.73 -4.19 -16.02
C PHE A 50 -10.39 -4.59 -15.37
N TYR A 51 -9.65 -5.54 -15.97
CA TYR A 51 -8.34 -5.95 -15.47
C TYR A 51 -7.30 -4.82 -15.54
N VAL A 52 -7.30 -4.02 -16.61
CA VAL A 52 -6.44 -2.84 -16.73
C VAL A 52 -6.82 -1.80 -15.67
N ALA A 53 -8.11 -1.51 -15.50
CA ALA A 53 -8.59 -0.60 -14.47
C ALA A 53 -8.20 -1.06 -13.05
N PHE A 54 -8.24 -2.37 -12.77
CA PHE A 54 -7.86 -2.92 -11.46
C PHE A 54 -6.34 -2.94 -11.21
N LYS A 55 -5.51 -2.85 -12.25
CA LYS A 55 -4.05 -2.76 -12.11
C LYS A 55 -3.62 -1.43 -11.52
N ILE A 56 -4.31 -0.34 -11.85
CA ILE A 56 -3.99 1.01 -11.34
C ILE A 56 -4.01 1.02 -9.79
N PRO A 57 -5.13 0.75 -9.09
CA PRO A 57 -5.15 0.79 -7.62
C PRO A 57 -4.24 -0.27 -6.99
N ASN A 58 -4.05 -1.44 -7.61
CA ASN A 58 -3.10 -2.44 -7.11
C ASN A 58 -1.65 -1.99 -7.22
N PHE A 59 -1.29 -1.29 -8.28
CA PHE A 59 0.03 -0.71 -8.47
C PHE A 59 0.29 0.36 -7.39
N LEU A 60 -0.69 1.21 -7.11
CA LEU A 60 -0.62 2.20 -6.03
C LEU A 60 -0.42 1.56 -4.66
N ARG A 61 -1.21 0.52 -4.36
CA ARG A 61 -1.06 -0.25 -3.12
C ARG A 61 0.34 -0.86 -3.01
N ARG A 62 0.87 -1.42 -4.10
CA ARG A 62 2.25 -1.95 -4.14
C ARG A 62 3.30 -0.87 -3.97
N LEU A 63 3.10 0.31 -4.56
CA LEU A 63 4.07 1.40 -4.54
C LEU A 63 4.14 2.09 -3.16
N PHE A 64 2.97 2.37 -2.56
CA PHE A 64 2.86 3.19 -1.35
C PHE A 64 2.68 2.39 -0.05
N ALA A 65 1.87 1.31 -0.08
CA ALA A 65 1.50 0.56 1.13
C ALA A 65 2.36 -0.69 1.34
N GLU A 66 2.75 -1.38 0.27
CA GLU A 66 3.62 -2.56 0.34
C GLU A 66 5.10 -2.24 0.01
N GLY A 67 5.41 -1.01 -0.41
CA GLY A 67 6.60 -0.71 -1.21
C GLY A 67 7.69 0.17 -0.59
N ALA A 68 8.79 0.24 -1.34
CA ALA A 68 10.02 1.01 -1.07
C ALA A 68 9.79 2.50 -0.79
N PHE A 69 8.67 3.07 -1.24
CA PHE A 69 8.34 4.47 -0.96
C PHE A 69 8.21 4.70 0.54
N SER A 70 7.39 3.94 1.28
CA SER A 70 7.26 4.14 2.73
C SER A 70 8.57 3.87 3.47
N GLN A 71 9.37 2.91 3.02
CA GLN A 71 10.69 2.61 3.60
C GLN A 71 11.69 3.74 3.40
N ALA A 72 11.65 4.46 2.27
CA ALA A 72 12.55 5.58 1.99
C ALA A 72 12.01 6.93 2.49
N PHE A 73 10.70 7.15 2.42
CA PHE A 73 10.04 8.42 2.73
C PHE A 73 9.91 8.66 4.24
N VAL A 74 9.56 7.63 5.02
CA VAL A 74 9.37 7.79 6.48
C VAL A 74 10.64 8.26 7.20
N PRO A 75 11.84 7.67 6.95
CA PRO A 75 13.08 8.16 7.57
C PRO A 75 13.42 9.61 7.18
N VAL A 76 13.25 9.96 5.89
CA VAL A 76 13.51 11.33 5.39
C VAL A 76 12.56 12.33 6.03
N LEU A 77 11.27 11.99 6.13
CA LEU A 77 10.28 12.85 6.78
C LEU A 77 10.58 13.03 8.27
N ALA A 78 10.99 11.97 8.97
CA ALA A 78 11.39 12.03 10.37
C ALA A 78 12.64 12.91 10.58
N GLU A 79 13.61 12.86 9.67
CA GLU A 79 14.77 13.75 9.68
C GLU A 79 14.35 15.22 9.48
N TYR A 80 13.50 15.51 8.51
CA TYR A 80 13.00 16.86 8.26
C TYR A 80 12.22 17.42 9.46
N HIS A 81 11.39 16.59 10.09
CA HIS A 81 10.62 17.00 11.25
C HIS A 81 11.48 17.31 12.49
N THR A 82 12.65 16.65 12.62
CA THR A 82 13.52 16.78 13.80
C THR A 82 14.65 17.79 13.62
N ARG A 83 15.18 17.94 12.40
CA ARG A 83 16.37 18.76 12.12
C ARG A 83 16.07 20.05 11.37
N HIS A 84 14.91 20.19 10.77
CA HIS A 84 14.56 21.33 9.94
C HIS A 84 13.34 22.08 10.48
N SER A 85 13.06 23.25 9.91
CA SER A 85 11.91 24.05 10.32
C SER A 85 10.59 23.38 9.93
N GLU A 86 9.49 23.73 10.61
CA GLU A 86 8.16 23.27 10.24
C GLU A 86 7.81 23.67 8.79
N ALA A 87 8.28 24.84 8.36
CA ALA A 87 8.09 25.34 7.00
C ALA A 87 8.77 24.43 5.96
N ASP A 88 10.00 23.97 6.22
CA ASP A 88 10.73 23.06 5.32
C ASP A 88 10.06 21.69 5.24
N THR A 89 9.59 21.18 6.38
CA THR A 89 8.83 19.93 6.44
C THR A 89 7.53 20.04 5.63
N ARG A 90 6.78 21.13 5.78
CA ARG A 90 5.57 21.40 4.98
C ARG A 90 5.88 21.50 3.50
N ARG A 91 7.01 22.11 3.12
CA ARG A 91 7.43 22.26 1.73
C ARG A 91 7.80 20.92 1.10
N LEU A 92 8.50 20.06 1.83
CA LEU A 92 8.77 18.68 1.44
C LEU A 92 7.46 17.90 1.22
N ILE A 93 6.56 17.94 2.21
CA ILE A 93 5.26 17.24 2.11
C ILE A 93 4.48 17.75 0.90
N ALA A 94 4.39 19.06 0.70
CA ALA A 94 3.67 19.67 -0.42
C ALA A 94 4.28 19.28 -1.78
N ALA A 95 5.62 19.25 -1.89
CA ALA A 95 6.30 18.85 -3.12
C ALA A 95 6.05 17.37 -3.43
N VAL A 96 6.17 16.49 -2.43
CA VAL A 96 5.97 15.04 -2.61
C VAL A 96 4.50 14.73 -2.93
N SER A 97 3.57 15.25 -2.13
CA SER A 97 2.13 15.02 -2.35
C SER A 97 1.63 15.65 -3.65
N GLY A 98 2.11 16.86 -4.01
CA GLY A 98 1.77 17.51 -5.27
C GLY A 98 2.30 16.76 -6.50
N THR A 99 3.55 16.28 -6.45
CA THR A 99 4.13 15.47 -7.54
C THR A 99 3.40 14.15 -7.69
N LEU A 100 3.11 13.46 -6.58
CA LEU A 100 2.29 12.24 -6.60
C LEU A 100 0.92 12.53 -7.22
N ALA A 101 0.21 13.56 -6.74
CA ALA A 101 -1.13 13.88 -7.23
C ALA A 101 -1.14 14.17 -8.74
N LEU A 102 -0.14 14.88 -9.26
CA LEU A 102 0.03 15.14 -10.68
C LEU A 102 0.27 13.85 -11.49
N VAL A 103 1.18 13.00 -11.02
CA VAL A 103 1.46 11.72 -11.67
C VAL A 103 0.22 10.83 -11.67
N LEU A 104 -0.52 10.79 -10.55
CA LEU A 104 -1.73 10.01 -10.43
C LEU A 104 -2.83 10.51 -11.36
N LEU A 105 -3.04 11.83 -11.43
CA LEU A 105 -3.97 12.42 -12.39
C LEU A 105 -3.56 12.06 -13.82
N GLY A 106 -2.31 12.28 -14.21
CA GLY A 106 -1.84 11.95 -15.56
C GLY A 106 -1.91 10.45 -15.93
N LEU A 107 -1.93 9.55 -14.94
CA LEU A 107 -2.11 8.11 -15.16
C LEU A 107 -3.58 7.65 -15.10
N THR A 108 -4.45 8.43 -14.47
CA THR A 108 -5.87 8.09 -14.24
C THR A 108 -6.80 8.71 -15.27
N VAL A 109 -6.47 9.90 -15.78
CA VAL A 109 -7.22 10.62 -16.83
C VAL A 109 -6.60 10.31 -18.19
#